data_AF-A0A9W8WXM5-F1
#
_entry.id   AF-A0A9W8WXM5-F1
#
_cell.length_a   1.000
_cell.length_b   1.000
_cell.length_c   1.000
_cell.angle_alpha   90.00
_cell.angle_beta   90.00
_cell.angle_gamma   90.00
#
_symmetry.space_group_name_H-M   'P 1'
#
loop_
_entity.id
_entity.type
_entity.pdbx_description
1 polymer ?
#
loop_
_entity_poly.entity_id
_entity_poly.type
_entity_poly.pdbx_seq_one_letter_code
_entity_poly.pdbx_strand_id
1 'polypeptide(L)'
;MSVIKPTSAAEHHHDRAGREPAVIQGDVIVLFLLIGVCIWIWHAAFRRAPELEAPRGFMQRQLDACPFTIRQINKTTYLIRELDRFDENPHIYVKKQTQILPDGRSASLLVVNDTGCGTSASSKLSRTGQWNIRTFIDHHLNPSSSIPYLVILSHCHYDHILGLNPILRPAHMTHSTRTQIVSSAHDPSFISPANLRKHSLCGELGLRLPPYQTGVWAAHCAGLDVVHPKLGATMQLPITTLHTPGHTPDSLSWYDRDERALYVGDAFYEAPSPILFPSEGDLRQWWDSVDMLVAFVQERNAEQTANGQSRVVLSAGHVTAGVDALHCLLDVKDFMRRVLRNEVHFEEEPLKRGQRFGSWREEGGRFSLGAPLRLIEEGRKTIPVNDWMESVKLV
;
A
#
# COMPACT_ATOMS: atom_id res chain seq x y z
N MET A 1 0.92 45.85 -75.53
CA MET A 1 -0.47 46.30 -75.31
C MET A 1 -1.39 45.35 -76.07
N SER A 2 -2.35 44.78 -75.35
CA SER A 2 -3.66 44.24 -75.74
C SER A 2 -3.81 43.53 -77.10
N VAL A 3 -4.37 42.31 -77.09
CA VAL A 3 -5.38 41.85 -78.06
C VAL A 3 -6.00 40.50 -77.62
N ILE A 4 -7.33 40.52 -77.42
CA ILE A 4 -8.35 39.52 -77.81
C ILE A 4 -8.64 38.27 -76.94
N LYS A 5 -9.94 38.10 -76.65
CA LYS A 5 -10.75 36.92 -76.23
C LYS A 5 -11.57 36.45 -77.46
N PRO A 6 -12.29 35.28 -77.55
CA PRO A 6 -12.57 34.20 -76.58
C PRO A 6 -12.65 32.75 -77.19
N THR A 7 -13.23 31.82 -76.41
CA THR A 7 -14.10 30.65 -76.76
C THR A 7 -13.53 29.23 -76.97
N SER A 8 -14.41 28.28 -76.57
CA SER A 8 -14.32 26.84 -76.30
C SER A 8 -14.08 25.91 -77.50
N ALA A 9 -13.57 24.70 -77.22
CA ALA A 9 -14.06 23.45 -77.81
C ALA A 9 -13.60 22.22 -76.98
N ALA A 10 -14.42 21.17 -77.04
CA ALA A 10 -14.28 19.87 -76.39
C ALA A 10 -13.34 18.92 -77.15
N GLU A 11 -12.84 17.87 -76.50
CA GLU A 11 -13.02 16.45 -76.90
C GLU A 11 -12.23 15.47 -76.01
N HIS A 12 -12.87 14.34 -75.72
CA HIS A 12 -12.33 13.15 -75.05
C HIS A 12 -11.48 12.32 -76.02
N HIS A 13 -10.38 11.71 -75.56
CA HIS A 13 -10.04 10.31 -75.90
C HIS A 13 -8.93 9.72 -75.01
N HIS A 14 -8.87 8.40 -75.07
CA HIS A 14 -8.38 7.40 -74.13
C HIS A 14 -6.86 7.13 -74.08
N ASP A 15 -6.47 6.54 -72.94
CA ASP A 15 -5.52 5.43 -72.73
C ASP A 15 -3.99 5.63 -72.57
N ARG A 16 -3.55 5.23 -71.36
CA ARG A 16 -2.40 4.39 -70.98
C ARG A 16 -0.97 4.85 -71.33
N ALA A 17 -0.18 5.15 -70.29
CA ALA A 17 0.96 4.33 -69.84
C ALA A 17 1.77 5.05 -68.74
N GLY A 18 2.34 4.28 -67.80
CA GLY A 18 3.48 4.71 -66.97
C GLY A 18 3.18 4.99 -65.49
N ARG A 19 3.04 3.93 -64.68
CA ARG A 19 3.26 4.01 -63.23
C ARG A 19 4.75 4.17 -62.96
N GLU A 20 5.17 5.31 -62.43
CA GLU A 20 6.42 5.40 -61.67
C GLU A 20 6.20 4.76 -60.28
N PRO A 21 7.11 3.91 -59.79
CA PRO A 21 7.03 3.43 -58.43
C PRO A 21 7.39 4.55 -57.46
N ALA A 22 6.43 4.91 -56.61
CA ALA A 22 6.67 5.76 -55.44
C ALA A 22 7.70 5.08 -54.53
N VAL A 23 8.87 5.68 -54.44
CA VAL A 23 9.90 5.36 -53.45
C VAL A 23 9.35 5.80 -52.09
N ILE A 24 8.76 4.86 -51.36
CA ILE A 24 8.43 5.07 -49.94
C ILE A 24 9.77 5.01 -49.18
N GLN A 25 10.22 6.17 -48.71
CA GLN A 25 11.40 6.33 -47.85
C GLN A 25 11.37 5.30 -46.71
N GLY A 26 12.45 4.52 -46.59
CA GLY A 26 12.64 3.52 -45.53
C GLY A 26 12.54 4.08 -44.11
N ASP A 27 12.66 5.40 -43.93
CA ASP A 27 12.63 6.06 -42.63
C ASP A 27 11.25 6.01 -41.94
N VAL A 28 10.15 5.97 -42.70
CA VAL A 28 8.80 5.87 -42.12
C VAL A 28 8.53 4.45 -41.62
N ILE A 29 9.04 3.43 -42.32
CA ILE A 29 8.89 2.03 -41.92
C ILE A 29 9.72 1.73 -40.66
N VAL A 30 10.93 2.30 -40.55
CA VAL A 30 11.77 2.17 -39.35
C VAL A 30 11.12 2.83 -38.13
N LEU A 31 10.44 3.98 -38.30
CA LEU A 31 9.73 4.65 -37.21
C LEU A 31 8.51 3.85 -36.71
N PHE A 32 7.73 3.24 -37.62
CA PHE A 32 6.61 2.37 -37.23
C PHE A 32 7.08 1.05 -36.59
N LEU A 33 8.21 0.49 -37.04
CA LEU A 33 8.82 -0.68 -36.42
C LEU A 33 9.37 -0.35 -35.03
N LEU A 34 10.00 0.81 -34.83
CA LEU A 34 10.47 1.26 -33.52
C LEU A 34 9.32 1.52 -32.54
N ILE A 35 8.23 2.14 -32.98
CA ILE A 35 7.03 2.33 -32.14
C ILE A 35 6.37 0.98 -31.81
N GLY A 36 6.27 0.07 -32.78
CA GLY A 36 5.76 -1.28 -32.55
C GLY A 36 6.62 -2.10 -31.59
N VAL A 37 7.95 -1.99 -31.68
CA VAL A 37 8.91 -2.65 -30.77
C VAL A 37 8.89 -2.00 -29.39
N CYS A 38 8.76 -0.68 -29.25
CA CYS A 38 8.61 -0.02 -27.96
C CYS A 38 7.28 -0.36 -27.28
N ILE A 39 6.18 -0.46 -28.03
CA ILE A 39 4.89 -0.93 -27.51
C ILE A 39 4.97 -2.40 -27.10
N TRP A 40 5.66 -3.25 -27.89
CA TRP A 40 5.87 -4.65 -27.56
C TRP A 40 6.77 -4.84 -26.34
N ILE A 41 7.85 -4.06 -26.21
CA ILE A 41 8.73 -4.05 -25.02
C ILE A 41 7.99 -3.51 -23.79
N TRP A 42 7.14 -2.49 -23.94
CA TRP A 42 6.27 -2.02 -22.85
C TRP A 42 5.25 -3.09 -22.43
N HIS A 43 4.66 -3.80 -23.39
CA HIS A 43 3.77 -4.93 -23.13
C HIS A 43 4.47 -6.16 -22.53
N ALA A 44 5.75 -6.38 -22.85
CA ALA A 44 6.56 -7.49 -22.38
C ALA A 44 7.24 -7.21 -21.03
N ALA A 45 7.55 -5.96 -20.71
CA ALA A 45 8.11 -5.55 -19.42
C ALA A 45 7.08 -5.57 -18.28
N PHE A 46 5.78 -5.51 -18.60
CA PHE A 46 4.67 -5.65 -17.65
C PHE A 46 3.96 -7.01 -17.71
N ARG A 47 4.55 -8.01 -18.39
CA ARG A 47 4.11 -9.41 -18.31
C ARG A 47 5.29 -10.38 -18.33
N ARG A 48 5.56 -11.02 -17.19
CA ARG A 48 5.97 -12.43 -17.13
C ARG A 48 5.29 -13.04 -15.90
N ALA A 49 4.60 -14.19 -15.94
CA ALA A 49 4.49 -15.27 -16.91
C ALA A 49 3.04 -15.82 -16.92
N PRO A 50 2.66 -16.79 -17.77
CA PRO A 50 1.52 -17.65 -17.45
C PRO A 50 1.90 -18.52 -16.25
N GLU A 51 1.76 -17.98 -15.05
CA GLU A 51 1.26 -18.78 -13.94
C GLU A 51 -0.11 -19.30 -14.35
N LEU A 52 -0.40 -20.56 -14.02
CA LEU A 52 -1.66 -21.24 -14.29
C LEU A 52 -2.80 -20.22 -14.41
N GLU A 53 -3.33 -20.03 -15.62
CA GLU A 53 -4.57 -19.28 -15.78
C GLU A 53 -5.61 -20.02 -14.94
N ALA A 54 -5.77 -19.63 -13.67
CA ALA A 54 -7.04 -19.70 -13.02
C ALA A 54 -7.97 -19.07 -14.05
N PRO A 55 -8.95 -19.81 -14.60
CA PRO A 55 -9.69 -19.35 -15.76
C PRO A 55 -10.14 -17.94 -15.45
N ARG A 56 -9.97 -16.94 -16.33
CA ARG A 56 -10.37 -15.54 -16.01
C ARG A 56 -11.79 -15.45 -15.44
N GLY A 57 -12.65 -16.43 -15.75
CA GLY A 57 -13.97 -16.61 -15.14
C GLY A 57 -14.02 -17.09 -13.68
N PHE A 58 -12.99 -17.67 -13.08
CA PHE A 58 -12.93 -18.06 -11.66
C PHE A 58 -12.66 -16.85 -10.76
N MET A 59 -11.63 -16.06 -11.08
CA MET A 59 -11.31 -14.83 -10.34
C MET A 59 -12.45 -13.81 -10.46
N GLN A 60 -13.03 -13.65 -11.66
CA GLN A 60 -14.22 -12.83 -11.86
C GLN A 60 -15.42 -13.34 -11.03
N ARG A 61 -15.69 -14.66 -11.03
CA ARG A 61 -16.77 -15.26 -10.21
C ARG A 61 -16.55 -15.09 -8.69
N GLN A 62 -15.31 -15.06 -8.22
CA GLN A 62 -14.96 -14.83 -6.81
C GLN A 62 -15.15 -13.35 -6.42
N LEU A 63 -14.73 -12.42 -7.30
CA LEU A 63 -15.03 -10.99 -7.16
C LEU A 63 -16.55 -10.73 -7.19
N ASP A 64 -17.30 -11.48 -8.00
CA ASP A 64 -18.77 -11.38 -8.10
C ASP A 64 -19.49 -11.87 -6.82
N ALA A 65 -18.83 -12.67 -5.95
CA ALA A 65 -19.42 -13.16 -4.70
C ALA A 65 -19.12 -12.22 -3.51
N CYS A 66 -17.84 -11.92 -3.28
CA CYS A 66 -17.35 -10.94 -2.30
C CYS A 66 -15.82 -10.75 -2.47
N PRO A 67 -15.33 -9.52 -2.72
CA PRO A 67 -13.89 -9.25 -2.90
C PRO A 67 -13.13 -9.13 -1.57
N PHE A 68 -13.72 -9.55 -0.45
CA PHE A 68 -13.10 -9.46 0.86
C PHE A 68 -13.22 -10.79 1.61
N THR A 69 -12.17 -11.13 2.36
CA THR A 69 -12.19 -12.20 3.36
C THR A 69 -11.98 -11.59 4.74
N ILE A 70 -12.42 -12.27 5.80
CA ILE A 70 -12.22 -11.83 7.18
C ILE A 70 -11.85 -13.01 8.07
N ARG A 71 -10.90 -12.79 8.98
CA ARG A 71 -10.64 -13.70 10.11
C ARG A 71 -10.35 -12.90 11.37
N GLN A 72 -10.78 -13.42 12.51
CA GLN A 72 -10.36 -12.88 13.80
C GLN A 72 -8.91 -13.30 14.06
N ILE A 73 -8.06 -12.36 14.44
CA ILE A 73 -6.63 -12.62 14.72
C ILE A 73 -6.28 -12.46 16.21
N ASN A 74 -7.08 -11.68 16.95
CA ASN A 74 -6.90 -11.43 18.38
C ASN A 74 -8.29 -11.31 19.05
N LYS A 75 -8.37 -11.05 20.36
CA LYS A 75 -9.66 -11.01 21.08
C LYS A 75 -10.61 -9.94 20.53
N THR A 76 -10.07 -8.80 20.08
CA THR A 76 -10.87 -7.67 19.59
C THR A 76 -10.54 -7.23 18.17
N THR A 77 -9.58 -7.89 17.49
CA THR A 77 -9.08 -7.47 16.18
C THR A 77 -9.32 -8.53 15.10
N TYR A 78 -9.75 -8.05 13.94
CA TYR A 78 -10.02 -8.82 12.73
C TYR A 78 -9.08 -8.38 11.62
N LEU A 79 -8.55 -9.35 10.88
CA LEU A 79 -7.86 -9.11 9.61
C LEU A 79 -8.86 -9.31 8.48
N ILE A 80 -9.00 -8.28 7.66
CA ILE A 80 -9.68 -8.32 6.37
C ILE A 80 -8.62 -8.35 5.28
N ARG A 81 -8.75 -9.25 4.31
CA ARG A 81 -7.92 -9.22 3.09
C ARG A 81 -8.80 -8.87 1.91
N GLU A 82 -8.37 -7.86 1.16
CA GLU A 82 -8.99 -7.48 -0.10
C GLU A 82 -8.44 -8.33 -1.24
N LEU A 83 -9.30 -8.78 -2.14
CA LEU A 83 -8.94 -9.29 -3.45
C LEU A 83 -9.19 -8.16 -4.44
N ASP A 84 -8.14 -7.48 -4.84
CA ASP A 84 -8.20 -6.28 -5.68
C ASP A 84 -7.70 -6.54 -7.12
N ARG A 85 -7.83 -5.52 -7.96
CA ARG A 85 -7.46 -5.59 -9.40
C ARG A 85 -5.98 -5.36 -9.69
N PHE A 86 -5.22 -4.92 -8.71
CA PHE A 86 -3.79 -4.64 -8.79
C PHE A 86 -2.95 -5.81 -8.27
N ASP A 87 -3.60 -6.81 -7.65
CA ASP A 87 -2.96 -7.97 -7.03
C ASP A 87 -2.11 -7.62 -5.80
N GLU A 88 -2.39 -6.48 -5.16
CA GLU A 88 -1.70 -6.04 -3.94
C GLU A 88 -2.14 -6.87 -2.72
N ASN A 89 -3.41 -7.30 -2.72
CA ASN A 89 -4.05 -8.09 -1.67
C ASN A 89 -3.82 -7.55 -0.24
N PRO A 90 -4.04 -6.24 0.02
CA PRO A 90 -3.66 -5.59 1.27
C PRO A 90 -4.42 -6.14 2.47
N HIS A 91 -3.75 -6.07 3.62
CA HIS A 91 -4.29 -6.35 4.94
C HIS A 91 -4.93 -5.09 5.52
N ILE A 92 -6.18 -5.22 5.93
CA ILE A 92 -6.95 -4.18 6.60
C ILE A 92 -7.30 -4.70 7.99
N TYR A 93 -6.82 -4.05 9.04
CA TYR A 93 -7.09 -4.48 10.41
C TYR A 93 -8.24 -3.69 11.01
N VAL A 94 -9.20 -4.38 11.61
CA VAL A 94 -10.35 -3.75 12.27
C VAL A 94 -10.43 -4.21 13.72
N LYS A 95 -10.17 -3.30 14.65
CA LYS A 95 -10.30 -3.51 16.08
C LYS A 95 -11.59 -2.87 16.59
N LYS A 96 -12.36 -3.63 17.37
CA LYS A 96 -13.48 -3.09 18.14
C LYS A 96 -13.01 -2.72 19.54
N GLN A 97 -12.77 -1.43 19.77
CA GLN A 97 -12.46 -0.92 21.11
C GLN A 97 -13.75 -0.62 21.87
N THR A 98 -13.82 -1.04 23.14
CA THR A 98 -14.92 -0.69 24.04
C THR A 98 -14.36 -0.28 25.40
N GLN A 99 -14.85 0.84 25.93
CA GLN A 99 -14.43 1.38 27.22
C GLN A 99 -15.66 1.81 28.02
N ILE A 100 -15.62 1.66 29.34
CA ILE A 100 -16.57 2.31 30.25
C ILE A 100 -16.03 3.70 30.58
N LEU A 101 -16.81 4.73 30.24
CA LEU A 101 -16.48 6.12 30.51
C LEU A 101 -16.64 6.45 32.00
N PRO A 102 -16.06 7.56 32.51
CA PRO A 102 -16.19 7.96 33.91
C PRO A 102 -17.64 8.15 34.39
N ASP A 103 -18.56 8.44 33.48
CA ASP A 103 -19.99 8.60 33.75
C ASP A 103 -20.78 7.26 33.72
N GLY A 104 -20.08 6.13 33.60
CA GLY A 104 -20.65 4.79 33.57
C GLY A 104 -21.20 4.34 32.21
N ARG A 105 -21.21 5.21 31.19
CA ARG A 105 -21.65 4.82 29.83
C ARG A 105 -20.59 3.96 29.15
N SER A 106 -21.04 3.00 28.34
CA SER A 106 -20.15 2.26 27.45
C SER A 106 -19.96 3.01 26.13
N ALA A 107 -18.71 3.22 25.73
CA ALA A 107 -18.32 3.80 24.45
C ALA A 107 -17.63 2.75 23.58
N SER A 108 -17.98 2.68 22.30
CA SER A 108 -17.38 1.75 21.34
C SER A 108 -16.89 2.48 20.11
N LEU A 109 -15.74 2.06 19.58
CA LEU A 109 -15.12 2.61 18.38
C LEU A 109 -14.58 1.47 17.52
N LEU A 110 -14.79 1.54 16.20
CA LEU A 110 -14.06 0.70 15.27
C LEU A 110 -12.79 1.42 14.82
N VAL A 111 -11.65 0.92 15.26
CA VAL A 111 -10.33 1.36 14.78
C VAL A 111 -10.01 0.54 13.54
N VAL A 112 -9.89 1.19 12.41
CA VAL A 112 -9.57 0.59 11.12
C VAL A 112 -8.17 1.03 10.73
N ASN A 113 -7.23 0.10 10.58
CA ASN A 113 -5.91 0.39 10.05
C ASN A 113 -5.91 0.09 8.55
N ASP A 114 -5.65 1.14 7.78
CA ASP A 114 -5.68 1.18 6.31
C ASP A 114 -7.04 0.79 5.71
N THR A 115 -7.21 0.99 4.42
CA THR A 115 -8.53 0.88 3.78
C THR A 115 -8.52 0.10 2.47
N GLY A 116 -7.36 -0.36 2.03
CA GLY A 116 -7.25 -1.16 0.83
C GLY A 116 -7.25 -0.36 -0.47
N CYS A 117 -7.31 -1.09 -1.57
CA CYS A 117 -7.31 -0.61 -2.95
C CYS A 117 -8.66 -0.03 -3.43
N GLY A 118 -9.67 0.01 -2.56
CA GLY A 118 -10.97 0.61 -2.86
C GLY A 118 -11.84 -0.23 -3.79
N THR A 119 -11.69 -1.56 -3.76
CA THR A 119 -12.51 -2.48 -4.56
C THR A 119 -13.99 -2.33 -4.22
N SER A 120 -14.79 -2.43 -5.27
CA SER A 120 -16.24 -2.33 -5.22
C SER A 120 -16.87 -3.33 -6.17
N ALA A 121 -17.73 -4.20 -5.65
CA ALA A 121 -18.39 -5.25 -6.42
C ALA A 121 -19.89 -5.27 -6.16
N SER A 122 -20.71 -5.36 -7.20
CA SER A 122 -22.15 -5.54 -7.06
C SER A 122 -22.43 -6.90 -6.40
N SER A 123 -23.33 -6.94 -5.41
CA SER A 123 -23.69 -8.20 -4.76
C SER A 123 -25.08 -8.17 -4.17
N LYS A 124 -25.87 -9.21 -4.44
CA LYS A 124 -27.18 -9.44 -3.82
C LYS A 124 -27.07 -9.85 -2.35
N LEU A 125 -25.89 -10.28 -1.89
CA LEU A 125 -25.64 -10.67 -0.51
C LEU A 125 -25.36 -9.45 0.38
N SER A 126 -24.92 -8.34 -0.21
CA SER A 126 -24.78 -7.07 0.52
C SER A 126 -26.15 -6.43 0.73
N ARG A 127 -26.41 -5.94 1.95
CA ARG A 127 -27.63 -5.18 2.28
C ARG A 127 -27.80 -3.90 1.44
N THR A 128 -26.69 -3.39 0.89
CA THR A 128 -26.66 -2.18 0.07
C THR A 128 -26.64 -2.46 -1.43
N GLY A 129 -26.66 -3.75 -1.82
CA GLY A 129 -26.47 -4.17 -3.23
C GLY A 129 -25.02 -4.13 -3.71
N GLN A 130 -24.07 -3.70 -2.87
CA GLN A 130 -22.65 -3.60 -3.23
C GLN A 130 -21.74 -3.95 -2.05
N TRP A 131 -20.69 -4.72 -2.33
CA TRP A 131 -19.53 -4.86 -1.45
C TRP A 131 -18.52 -3.76 -1.71
N ASN A 132 -18.13 -3.07 -0.66
CA ASN A 132 -16.91 -2.28 -0.53
C ASN A 132 -16.43 -2.43 0.93
N ILE A 133 -15.26 -1.92 1.27
CA ILE A 133 -14.70 -2.12 2.61
C ILE A 133 -15.67 -1.68 3.74
N ARG A 134 -16.40 -0.57 3.56
CA ARG A 134 -17.36 -0.09 4.55
C ARG A 134 -18.54 -1.05 4.72
N THR A 135 -19.19 -1.43 3.62
CA THR A 135 -20.38 -2.30 3.68
C THR A 135 -20.02 -3.69 4.18
N PHE A 136 -18.80 -4.14 3.90
CA PHE A 136 -18.26 -5.39 4.42
C PHE A 136 -18.00 -5.33 5.93
N ILE A 137 -17.37 -4.26 6.45
CA ILE A 137 -17.19 -4.05 7.89
C ILE A 137 -18.54 -3.91 8.60
N ASP A 138 -19.46 -3.11 8.07
CA ASP A 138 -20.79 -2.94 8.66
C ASP A 138 -21.54 -4.28 8.71
N HIS A 139 -21.46 -5.12 7.67
CA HIS A 139 -22.11 -6.42 7.68
C HIS A 139 -21.63 -7.32 8.83
N HIS A 140 -20.32 -7.39 9.07
CA HIS A 140 -19.73 -8.36 10.00
C HIS A 140 -19.51 -7.83 11.42
N LEU A 141 -19.12 -6.56 11.55
CA LEU A 141 -18.59 -6.00 12.80
C LEU A 141 -19.43 -4.83 13.33
N ASN A 142 -20.26 -4.21 12.49
CA ASN A 142 -21.11 -3.08 12.85
C ASN A 142 -22.51 -3.16 12.19
N PRO A 143 -23.29 -4.24 12.45
CA PRO A 143 -24.52 -4.54 11.71
C PRO A 143 -25.65 -3.52 11.90
N SER A 144 -25.56 -2.66 12.92
CA SER A 144 -26.47 -1.53 13.15
C SER A 144 -25.92 -0.20 12.61
N SER A 145 -24.74 -0.20 12.00
CA SER A 145 -24.00 0.98 11.54
C SER A 145 -23.90 2.08 12.62
N SER A 146 -23.88 1.68 13.90
CA SER A 146 -24.00 2.57 15.05
C SER A 146 -22.67 2.86 15.73
N ILE A 147 -21.64 2.03 15.51
CA ILE A 147 -20.31 2.25 16.05
C ILE A 147 -19.56 3.22 15.11
N PRO A 148 -19.02 4.35 15.61
CA PRO A 148 -18.21 5.25 14.81
C PRO A 148 -16.87 4.62 14.41
N TYR A 149 -16.25 5.21 13.39
CA TYR A 149 -14.97 4.78 12.84
C TYR A 149 -13.85 5.76 13.23
N LEU A 150 -12.68 5.21 13.51
CA LEU A 150 -11.40 5.88 13.53
C LEU A 150 -10.50 5.15 12.53
N VAL A 151 -9.91 5.86 11.57
CA VAL A 151 -9.00 5.26 10.59
C VAL A 151 -7.57 5.64 10.95
N ILE A 152 -6.68 4.67 11.14
CA ILE A 152 -5.24 4.88 11.26
C ILE A 152 -4.60 4.50 9.93
N LEU A 153 -4.01 5.48 9.24
CA LEU A 153 -3.28 5.21 8.01
C LEU A 153 -1.83 4.89 8.36
N SER A 154 -1.33 3.75 7.89
CA SER A 154 0.09 3.39 8.02
C SER A 154 0.94 4.28 7.14
N HIS A 155 0.48 4.64 5.94
CA HIS A 155 1.07 5.63 5.05
C HIS A 155 0.10 5.98 3.90
N CYS A 156 0.54 6.83 2.97
CA CYS A 156 -0.34 7.42 1.96
C CYS A 156 -0.49 6.66 0.63
N HIS A 157 0.15 5.50 0.43
CA HIS A 157 0.01 4.77 -0.84
C HIS A 157 -1.43 4.32 -1.10
N TYR A 158 -1.75 4.18 -2.38
CA TYR A 158 -3.11 3.97 -2.88
C TYR A 158 -3.80 2.74 -2.27
N ASP A 159 -3.07 1.65 -2.09
CA ASP A 159 -3.50 0.39 -1.48
C ASP A 159 -3.82 0.50 0.02
N HIS A 160 -3.51 1.65 0.64
CA HIS A 160 -3.86 1.95 2.02
C HIS A 160 -4.99 2.98 2.13
N ILE A 161 -5.19 3.83 1.12
CA ILE A 161 -6.10 4.98 1.20
C ILE A 161 -7.34 4.90 0.30
N LEU A 162 -7.36 4.10 -0.76
CA LEU A 162 -8.43 4.18 -1.77
C LEU A 162 -9.81 3.75 -1.23
N GLY A 163 -9.85 2.88 -0.23
CA GLY A 163 -11.08 2.50 0.46
C GLY A 163 -11.66 3.56 1.40
N LEU A 164 -11.02 4.72 1.56
CA LEU A 164 -11.52 5.80 2.42
C LEU A 164 -12.87 6.34 1.96
N ASN A 165 -13.11 6.48 0.65
CA ASN A 165 -14.33 7.10 0.12
C ASN A 165 -15.64 6.56 0.71
N PRO A 166 -15.91 5.23 0.67
CA PRO A 166 -17.11 4.66 1.27
C PRO A 166 -17.13 4.74 2.81
N ILE A 167 -15.97 4.84 3.47
CA ILE A 167 -15.89 5.02 4.94
C ILE A 167 -16.21 6.46 5.35
N LEU A 168 -15.76 7.45 4.57
CA LEU A 168 -15.91 8.88 4.85
C LEU A 168 -17.26 9.47 4.45
N ARG A 169 -17.95 8.86 3.47
CA ARG A 169 -19.26 9.32 2.97
C ARG A 169 -20.39 8.45 3.51
N PRO A 170 -20.93 8.70 4.71
CA PRO A 170 -22.22 8.13 5.03
C PRO A 170 -23.28 8.82 4.15
N ALA A 171 -23.84 8.10 3.17
CA ALA A 171 -24.87 8.60 2.26
C ALA A 171 -26.17 9.05 2.97
N HIS A 172 -26.30 8.82 4.27
CA HIS A 172 -27.54 9.06 5.03
C HIS A 172 -27.34 9.68 6.43
N MET A 173 -26.15 10.14 6.83
CA MET A 173 -25.94 10.66 8.19
C MET A 173 -25.78 12.19 8.21
N THR A 174 -26.70 12.85 8.92
CA THR A 174 -26.67 14.28 9.22
C THR A 174 -25.62 14.57 10.31
N HIS A 175 -24.53 15.22 9.91
CA HIS A 175 -23.64 16.10 10.69
C HIS A 175 -23.02 15.67 12.05
N SER A 176 -23.23 14.46 12.60
CA SER A 176 -22.73 14.11 13.96
C SER A 176 -21.72 12.95 14.06
N THR A 177 -21.20 12.38 12.98
CA THR A 177 -20.32 11.19 13.03
C THR A 177 -19.15 11.24 12.03
N ARG A 178 -18.41 12.34 12.00
CA ARG A 178 -17.24 12.46 11.12
C ARG A 178 -16.18 11.43 11.54
N THR A 179 -15.86 10.50 10.64
CA THR A 179 -14.72 9.60 10.80
C THR A 179 -13.45 10.42 10.97
N GLN A 180 -12.69 10.15 12.02
CA GLN A 180 -11.38 10.76 12.22
C GLN A 180 -10.33 9.92 11.50
N ILE A 181 -9.34 10.60 10.91
CA ILE A 181 -8.19 9.97 10.27
C ILE A 181 -6.95 10.34 11.08
N VAL A 182 -6.18 9.32 11.44
CA VAL A 182 -4.89 9.43 12.11
C VAL A 182 -3.81 9.22 11.07
N SER A 183 -2.80 10.09 11.06
CA SER A 183 -1.61 9.98 10.21
C SER A 183 -0.36 10.34 11.00
N SER A 184 0.82 9.92 10.52
CA SER A 184 2.09 10.23 11.16
C SER A 184 2.36 11.72 11.23
N ALA A 185 2.73 12.23 12.41
CA ALA A 185 3.24 13.60 12.55
C ALA A 185 4.70 13.77 12.10
N HIS A 186 5.37 12.71 11.62
CA HIS A 186 6.79 12.73 11.26
C HIS A 186 7.11 13.67 10.09
N ASP A 187 6.36 13.55 8.99
CA ASP A 187 6.45 14.45 7.84
C ASP A 187 5.06 14.81 7.28
N PRO A 188 4.33 15.73 7.92
CA PRO A 188 3.02 16.18 7.45
C PRO A 188 3.05 16.81 6.06
N SER A 189 4.21 17.34 5.65
CA SER A 189 4.38 17.99 4.35
C SER A 189 4.35 16.97 3.21
N PHE A 190 4.86 15.76 3.45
CA PHE A 190 4.85 14.65 2.50
C PHE A 190 3.44 14.29 2.04
N ILE A 191 2.46 14.34 2.94
CA ILE A 191 1.04 14.04 2.65
C ILE A 191 0.15 15.28 2.56
N SER A 192 0.75 16.47 2.44
CA SER A 192 -0.02 17.70 2.24
C SER A 192 -0.86 17.61 0.96
N PRO A 193 -1.98 18.36 0.84
CA PRO A 193 -2.84 18.31 -0.35
C PRO A 193 -2.10 18.55 -1.68
N ALA A 194 -1.02 19.35 -1.67
CA ALA A 194 -0.20 19.62 -2.84
C ALA A 194 0.67 18.41 -3.27
N ASN A 195 1.06 17.56 -2.32
CA ASN A 195 2.00 16.46 -2.51
C ASN A 195 1.30 15.08 -2.59
N LEU A 196 0.17 14.93 -1.91
CA LEU A 196 -0.51 13.66 -1.71
C LEU A 196 -0.84 12.95 -3.03
N ARG A 197 -1.25 13.67 -4.09
CA ARG A 197 -1.54 13.06 -5.40
C ARG A 197 -0.32 12.35 -5.99
N LYS A 198 0.88 12.89 -5.79
CA LYS A 198 2.13 12.31 -6.27
C LYS A 198 2.55 11.16 -5.36
N HIS A 199 2.66 11.41 -4.06
CA HIS A 199 3.25 10.46 -3.13
C HIS A 199 2.34 9.26 -2.81
N SER A 200 1.02 9.38 -2.97
CA SER A 200 0.10 8.23 -2.90
C SER A 200 0.19 7.28 -4.10
N LEU A 201 1.01 7.58 -5.11
CA LEU A 201 1.08 6.90 -6.40
C LEU A 201 -0.20 6.98 -7.25
N CYS A 202 -1.28 7.59 -6.73
CA CYS A 202 -2.53 7.76 -7.47
C CYS A 202 -2.35 8.54 -8.77
N GLY A 203 -1.52 9.59 -8.76
CA GLY A 203 -1.26 10.41 -9.96
C GLY A 203 -0.62 9.61 -11.10
N GLU A 204 0.31 8.72 -10.78
CA GLU A 204 1.02 7.89 -11.75
C GLU A 204 0.14 6.78 -12.31
N LEU A 205 -0.70 6.18 -11.45
CA LEU A 205 -1.64 5.12 -11.83
C LEU A 205 -2.94 5.65 -12.48
N GLY A 206 -3.08 6.97 -12.66
CA GLY A 206 -4.31 7.58 -13.19
C GLY A 206 -5.53 7.43 -12.26
N LEU A 207 -5.32 7.20 -10.97
CA LEU A 207 -6.34 6.94 -9.99
C LEU A 207 -6.90 8.25 -9.40
N ARG A 208 -8.17 8.18 -8.98
CA ARG A 208 -8.81 9.28 -8.26
C ARG A 208 -8.41 9.24 -6.79
N LEU A 209 -7.65 10.25 -6.37
CA LEU A 209 -7.32 10.45 -4.96
C LEU A 209 -8.60 10.62 -4.11
N PRO A 210 -8.76 9.88 -3.01
CA PRO A 210 -9.86 10.08 -2.07
C PRO A 210 -9.68 11.44 -1.36
N PRO A 211 -10.71 12.28 -1.30
CA PRO A 211 -10.65 13.54 -0.56
C PRO A 211 -10.73 13.25 0.93
N TYR A 212 -9.61 13.44 1.64
CA TYR A 212 -9.56 13.31 3.09
C TYR A 212 -8.69 14.37 3.75
N GLN A 213 -8.84 14.51 5.07
CA GLN A 213 -8.03 15.38 5.90
C GLN A 213 -7.64 14.62 7.15
N THR A 214 -6.36 14.68 7.52
CA THR A 214 -5.88 14.16 8.79
C THR A 214 -6.52 14.93 9.94
N GLY A 215 -7.25 14.21 10.78
CA GLY A 215 -7.90 14.77 11.98
C GLY A 215 -7.00 14.69 13.21
N VAL A 216 -6.10 13.70 13.26
CA VAL A 216 -5.14 13.50 14.35
C VAL A 216 -3.76 13.24 13.77
N TRP A 217 -2.80 14.07 14.17
CA TRP A 217 -1.39 13.86 13.86
C TRP A 217 -0.76 13.06 15.02
N ALA A 218 -0.48 11.78 14.77
CA ALA A 218 0.06 10.88 15.77
C ALA A 218 1.51 11.24 16.10
N ALA A 219 1.83 11.44 17.37
CA ALA A 219 3.20 11.65 17.84
C ALA A 219 3.97 10.33 17.95
N HIS A 220 5.30 10.40 17.93
CA HIS A 220 6.17 9.25 18.17
C HIS A 220 6.12 8.81 19.63
N CYS A 221 6.06 7.51 19.89
CA CYS A 221 6.06 6.90 21.23
C CYS A 221 4.98 7.50 22.17
N ALA A 222 3.80 7.79 21.63
CA ALA A 222 2.70 8.41 22.37
C ALA A 222 1.44 7.54 22.37
N GLY A 223 0.67 7.62 23.46
CA GLY A 223 -0.67 7.04 23.53
C GLY A 223 -1.63 7.77 22.59
N LEU A 224 -2.59 7.04 22.02
CA LEU A 224 -3.60 7.60 21.12
C LEU A 224 -4.92 7.84 21.86
N ASP A 225 -5.17 9.10 22.18
CA ASP A 225 -6.43 9.56 22.75
C ASP A 225 -7.33 10.18 21.66
N VAL A 226 -8.61 9.84 21.69
CA VAL A 226 -9.58 10.34 20.71
C VAL A 226 -10.88 10.78 21.35
N VAL A 227 -11.50 11.84 20.82
CA VAL A 227 -12.83 12.26 21.24
C VAL A 227 -13.88 11.41 20.51
N HIS A 228 -14.67 10.66 21.27
CA HIS A 228 -15.70 9.79 20.70
C HIS A 228 -16.74 10.62 19.93
N PRO A 229 -16.90 10.41 18.60
CA PRO A 229 -17.67 11.32 17.74
C PRO A 229 -19.12 11.55 18.16
N LYS A 230 -19.77 10.53 18.77
CA LYS A 230 -21.17 10.63 19.20
C LYS A 230 -21.36 11.08 20.65
N LEU A 231 -20.34 10.91 21.49
CA LEU A 231 -20.49 11.11 22.94
C LEU A 231 -19.76 12.36 23.43
N GLY A 232 -18.84 12.91 22.63
CA GLY A 232 -17.99 14.05 23.02
C GLY A 232 -17.00 13.74 24.15
N ALA A 233 -16.95 12.48 24.61
CA ALA A 233 -16.06 12.04 25.68
C ALA A 233 -14.73 11.53 25.11
N THR A 234 -13.62 11.83 25.79
CA THR A 234 -12.30 11.30 25.45
C THR A 234 -12.23 9.80 25.77
N MET A 235 -11.79 9.02 24.80
CA MET A 235 -11.41 7.62 24.94
C MET A 235 -9.89 7.51 24.90
N GLN A 236 -9.33 6.83 25.89
CA GLN A 236 -7.90 6.49 25.92
C GLN A 236 -7.75 5.11 25.28
N LEU A 237 -7.22 5.05 24.06
CA LEU A 237 -7.05 3.79 23.38
C LEU A 237 -5.79 3.09 23.93
N PRO A 238 -5.76 1.74 24.00
CA PRO A 238 -4.56 1.00 24.39
C PRO A 238 -3.51 0.98 23.27
N ILE A 239 -3.41 2.05 22.49
CA ILE A 239 -2.59 2.15 21.28
C ILE A 239 -1.44 3.12 21.56
N THR A 240 -0.22 2.66 21.30
CA THR A 240 0.97 3.51 21.21
C THR A 240 1.37 3.68 19.75
N THR A 241 1.52 4.90 19.27
CA THR A 241 1.94 5.19 17.90
C THR A 241 3.45 5.33 17.79
N LEU A 242 4.03 4.81 16.71
CA LEU A 242 5.46 4.73 16.48
C LEU A 242 5.76 5.22 15.05
N HIS A 243 6.46 6.34 14.91
CA HIS A 243 6.97 6.75 13.60
C HIS A 243 8.00 5.74 13.10
N THR A 244 7.82 5.28 11.86
CA THR A 244 8.68 4.26 11.24
C THR A 244 9.03 4.66 9.81
N PRO A 245 9.60 5.87 9.60
CA PRO A 245 9.97 6.32 8.26
C PRO A 245 10.98 5.36 7.63
N GLY A 246 10.88 5.18 6.32
CA GLY A 246 11.82 4.33 5.58
C GLY A 246 11.24 3.79 4.30
N HIS A 247 10.09 3.10 4.38
CA HIS A 247 9.29 2.79 3.18
C HIS A 247 8.78 4.10 2.56
N THR A 248 8.16 4.93 3.38
CA THR A 248 7.81 6.32 3.05
C THR A 248 8.11 7.24 4.24
N PRO A 249 8.31 8.55 4.03
CA PRO A 249 8.50 9.52 5.11
C PRO A 249 7.33 9.63 6.11
N ASP A 250 6.10 9.32 5.68
CA ASP A 250 4.90 9.37 6.53
C ASP A 250 4.54 8.02 7.19
N SER A 251 5.40 7.00 7.07
CA SER A 251 5.16 5.68 7.62
C SER A 251 4.94 5.69 9.14
N LEU A 252 3.89 4.99 9.57
CA LEU A 252 3.42 4.89 10.94
C LEU A 252 3.12 3.43 11.31
N SER A 253 3.79 2.96 12.35
CA SER A 253 3.46 1.74 13.06
C SER A 253 2.63 2.06 14.31
N TRP A 254 1.92 1.07 14.82
CA TRP A 254 1.22 1.20 16.10
C TRP A 254 1.19 -0.11 16.88
N TYR A 255 1.24 0.01 18.19
CA TYR A 255 1.26 -1.11 19.14
C TYR A 255 0.00 -1.10 19.99
N ASP A 256 -0.75 -2.20 19.95
CA ASP A 256 -1.85 -2.48 20.85
C ASP A 256 -1.31 -3.16 22.12
N ARG A 257 -1.36 -2.44 23.24
CA ARG A 257 -0.88 -2.93 24.53
C ARG A 257 -1.75 -4.04 25.10
N ASP A 258 -3.05 -4.01 24.87
CA ASP A 258 -3.97 -4.99 25.45
C ASP A 258 -3.85 -6.35 24.73
N GLU A 259 -3.63 -6.31 23.41
CA GLU A 259 -3.48 -7.51 22.56
C GLU A 259 -2.01 -7.88 22.33
N ARG A 260 -1.07 -7.06 22.81
CA ARG A 260 0.39 -7.16 22.55
C ARG A 260 0.69 -7.38 21.07
N ALA A 261 0.09 -6.57 20.22
CA ALA A 261 0.19 -6.67 18.76
C ALA A 261 0.79 -5.40 18.16
N LEU A 262 1.86 -5.56 17.38
CA LEU A 262 2.51 -4.50 16.63
C LEU A 262 2.08 -4.57 15.16
N TYR A 263 1.65 -3.45 14.60
CA TYR A 263 1.26 -3.30 13.20
C TYR A 263 2.27 -2.37 12.53
N VAL A 264 2.92 -2.83 11.46
CA VAL A 264 4.06 -2.12 10.84
C VAL A 264 3.79 -1.55 9.45
N GLY A 265 2.56 -1.69 8.94
CA GLY A 265 2.23 -1.32 7.56
C GLY A 265 3.21 -1.98 6.58
N ASP A 266 3.70 -1.21 5.63
CA ASP A 266 4.60 -1.68 4.57
C ASP A 266 6.08 -1.49 4.91
N ALA A 267 6.42 -1.29 6.19
CA ALA A 267 7.82 -1.25 6.58
C ALA A 267 8.56 -2.52 6.12
N PHE A 268 7.91 -3.69 6.26
CA PHE A 268 8.36 -4.96 5.67
C PHE A 268 7.26 -6.02 5.81
N TYR A 269 7.37 -7.10 5.03
CA TYR A 269 6.54 -8.29 5.12
C TYR A 269 7.27 -9.49 4.51
N GLU A 270 6.80 -10.69 4.82
CA GLU A 270 7.38 -11.95 4.37
C GLU A 270 6.95 -12.32 2.93
N ALA A 271 7.64 -13.31 2.36
CA ALA A 271 7.29 -13.96 1.11
C ALA A 271 5.85 -14.53 1.13
N PRO A 272 5.15 -14.59 -0.03
CA PRO A 272 5.70 -14.56 -1.38
C PRO A 272 5.92 -13.15 -1.97
N SER A 273 5.40 -12.11 -1.35
CA SER A 273 5.50 -10.75 -1.88
C SER A 273 6.84 -10.09 -1.49
N PRO A 274 7.51 -9.37 -2.39
CA PRO A 274 8.75 -8.67 -2.06
C PRO A 274 8.46 -7.42 -1.25
N ILE A 275 9.31 -7.11 -0.27
CA ILE A 275 9.37 -5.78 0.35
C ILE A 275 9.68 -4.79 -0.79
N LEU A 276 8.79 -3.85 -1.06
CA LEU A 276 8.93 -2.91 -2.18
C LEU A 276 9.25 -1.51 -1.67
N PHE A 277 10.47 -1.03 -1.90
CA PHE A 277 10.77 0.37 -1.64
C PHE A 277 10.35 1.26 -2.82
N PRO A 278 9.58 2.33 -2.58
CA PRO A 278 9.26 3.32 -3.60
C PRO A 278 10.47 4.25 -3.84
N SER A 279 10.34 5.15 -4.81
CA SER A 279 11.36 6.16 -5.07
C SER A 279 11.56 7.13 -3.91
N GLU A 280 10.55 7.28 -3.05
CA GLU A 280 10.55 8.12 -1.85
C GLU A 280 11.14 7.42 -0.62
N GLY A 281 11.51 6.14 -0.73
CA GLY A 281 12.07 5.38 0.37
C GLY A 281 13.47 5.84 0.78
N ASP A 282 13.86 5.50 2.01
CA ASP A 282 15.14 5.79 2.63
C ASP A 282 15.58 4.59 3.47
N LEU A 283 16.63 3.91 3.02
CA LEU A 283 17.10 2.68 3.66
C LEU A 283 17.77 2.94 5.02
N ARG A 284 18.33 4.13 5.25
CA ARG A 284 18.92 4.50 6.54
C ARG A 284 17.82 4.75 7.57
N GLN A 285 16.79 5.51 7.21
CA GLN A 285 15.64 5.72 8.09
C GLN A 285 14.90 4.41 8.37
N TRP A 286 14.75 3.54 7.36
CA TRP A 286 14.19 2.21 7.54
C TRP A 286 15.01 1.41 8.56
N TRP A 287 16.34 1.45 8.45
CA TRP A 287 17.25 0.75 9.37
C TRP A 287 17.08 1.22 10.82
N ASP A 288 17.10 2.54 11.02
CA ASP A 288 16.91 3.16 12.34
C ASP A 288 15.51 2.83 12.90
N SER A 289 14.48 2.78 12.04
CA SER A 289 13.13 2.36 12.41
C SER A 289 13.07 0.89 12.85
N VAL A 290 13.72 -0.02 12.14
CA VAL A 290 13.79 -1.44 12.54
C VAL A 290 14.53 -1.60 13.86
N ASP A 291 15.63 -0.87 14.07
CA ASP A 291 16.35 -0.88 15.35
C ASP A 291 15.49 -0.40 16.52
N MET A 292 14.77 0.70 16.32
CA MET A 292 13.82 1.20 17.31
C MET A 292 12.75 0.16 17.62
N LEU A 293 12.17 -0.49 16.61
CA LEU A 293 11.16 -1.53 16.79
C LEU A 293 11.73 -2.76 17.53
N VAL A 294 12.96 -3.17 17.24
CA VAL A 294 13.65 -4.25 17.96
C VAL A 294 13.77 -3.90 19.44
N ALA A 295 14.31 -2.72 19.76
CA ALA A 295 14.48 -2.27 21.13
C ALA A 295 13.13 -2.17 21.87
N PHE A 296 12.12 -1.59 21.21
CA PHE A 296 10.77 -1.48 21.74
C PHE A 296 10.17 -2.85 22.05
N VAL A 297 10.25 -3.81 21.12
CA VAL A 297 9.70 -5.17 21.32
C VAL A 297 10.46 -5.92 22.40
N GLN A 298 11.79 -5.77 22.49
CA GLN A 298 12.59 -6.36 23.57
C GLN A 298 12.14 -5.85 24.94
N GLU A 299 11.98 -4.53 25.09
CA GLU A 299 11.51 -3.90 26.32
C GLU A 299 10.11 -4.42 26.71
N ARG A 300 9.15 -4.41 25.77
CA ARG A 300 7.79 -4.92 26.00
C ARG A 300 7.79 -6.40 26.35
N ASN A 301 8.67 -7.22 25.76
CA ASN A 301 8.82 -8.64 26.09
C ASN A 301 9.52 -8.84 27.44
N ALA A 302 10.40 -7.95 27.90
CA ALA A 302 11.00 -8.03 29.23
C ALA A 302 9.98 -7.74 30.36
N GLU A 303 9.03 -6.83 30.12
CA GLU A 303 7.89 -6.57 31.02
C GLU A 303 7.01 -7.82 31.24
N GLN A 304 7.04 -8.77 30.29
CA GLN A 304 6.28 -10.04 30.33
C GLN A 304 6.71 -10.95 31.48
N THR A 305 8.00 -10.97 31.83
CA THR A 305 8.58 -11.87 32.83
C THR A 305 7.96 -11.70 34.22
N ALA A 306 7.29 -10.58 34.47
CA ALA A 306 6.59 -10.29 35.71
C ALA A 306 5.11 -10.74 35.74
N ASN A 307 4.44 -10.87 34.58
CA ASN A 307 2.97 -10.90 34.50
C ASN A 307 2.35 -12.05 33.69
N GLY A 308 3.14 -12.95 33.09
CA GLY A 308 2.63 -14.15 32.40
C GLY A 308 1.86 -13.92 31.10
N GLN A 309 2.02 -12.76 30.46
CA GLN A 309 1.40 -12.43 29.16
C GLN A 309 2.08 -13.15 27.98
N SER A 310 1.50 -13.12 26.78
CA SER A 310 2.12 -13.63 25.55
C SER A 310 3.24 -12.71 25.03
N ARG A 311 4.16 -13.21 24.21
CA ARG A 311 5.14 -12.36 23.50
C ARG A 311 4.44 -11.41 22.53
N VAL A 312 5.10 -10.31 22.18
CA VAL A 312 4.56 -9.37 21.17
C VAL A 312 4.48 -10.06 19.80
N VAL A 313 3.33 -9.97 19.15
CA VAL A 313 3.11 -10.44 17.78
C VAL A 313 3.19 -9.29 16.79
N LEU A 314 3.58 -9.56 15.55
CA LEU A 314 3.72 -8.58 14.47
C LEU A 314 2.79 -8.89 13.30
N SER A 315 2.25 -7.83 12.71
CA SER A 315 1.39 -7.85 11.52
C SER A 315 1.78 -6.72 10.58
N ALA A 316 1.77 -6.97 9.27
CA ALA A 316 2.18 -6.02 8.24
C ALA A 316 1.03 -5.70 7.28
N GLY A 317 1.20 -4.68 6.43
CA GLY A 317 0.23 -4.26 5.42
C GLY A 317 -0.06 -5.32 4.35
N HIS A 318 0.82 -6.32 4.21
CA HIS A 318 0.64 -7.46 3.32
C HIS A 318 1.18 -8.74 3.97
N VAL A 319 0.65 -9.90 3.55
CA VAL A 319 1.16 -11.27 3.80
C VAL A 319 1.31 -11.69 5.28
N THR A 320 2.18 -11.02 6.03
CA THR A 320 2.54 -11.30 7.42
C THR A 320 1.47 -10.84 8.39
N ALA A 321 0.97 -11.76 9.22
CA ALA A 321 0.01 -11.45 10.27
C ALA A 321 0.09 -12.42 11.45
N GLY A 322 0.42 -11.89 12.63
CA GLY A 322 0.45 -12.62 13.89
C GLY A 322 1.71 -13.45 14.13
N VAL A 323 2.86 -13.05 13.57
CA VAL A 323 4.15 -13.73 13.76
C VAL A 323 4.88 -13.23 15.02
N ASP A 324 5.89 -13.95 15.53
CA ASP A 324 6.73 -13.43 16.62
C ASP A 324 7.46 -12.15 16.17
N ALA A 325 7.19 -11.04 16.85
CA ALA A 325 7.67 -9.73 16.41
C ALA A 325 9.20 -9.62 16.45
N LEU A 326 9.82 -10.12 17.53
CA LEU A 326 11.27 -9.97 17.71
C LEU A 326 12.03 -10.81 16.69
N HIS A 327 11.63 -12.07 16.49
CA HIS A 327 12.27 -12.91 15.48
C HIS A 327 12.07 -12.36 14.06
N CYS A 328 10.86 -11.89 13.73
CA CYS A 328 10.61 -11.30 12.41
C CYS A 328 11.47 -10.05 12.15
N LEU A 329 11.57 -9.14 13.12
CA LEU A 329 12.39 -7.93 13.04
C LEU A 329 13.89 -8.24 12.91
N LEU A 330 14.40 -9.21 13.69
CA LEU A 330 15.80 -9.61 13.61
C LEU A 330 16.13 -10.28 12.27
N ASP A 331 15.24 -11.15 11.79
CA ASP A 331 15.44 -11.86 10.53
C ASP A 331 15.37 -10.92 9.32
N VAL A 332 14.44 -9.96 9.30
CA VAL A 332 14.38 -8.98 8.18
C VAL A 332 15.59 -8.06 8.20
N LYS A 333 16.08 -7.69 9.38
CA LYS A 333 17.32 -6.91 9.52
C LYS A 333 18.51 -7.71 9.00
N ASP A 334 18.63 -8.99 9.35
CA ASP A 334 19.69 -9.85 8.83
C ASP A 334 19.60 -10.02 7.30
N PHE A 335 18.40 -10.26 6.76
CA PHE A 335 18.19 -10.28 5.31
C PHE A 335 18.70 -8.99 4.64
N MET A 336 18.38 -7.82 5.19
CA MET A 336 18.86 -6.55 4.65
C MET A 336 20.39 -6.39 4.77
N ARG A 337 21.02 -6.89 5.85
CA ARG A 337 22.50 -6.96 5.95
C ARG A 337 23.08 -7.74 4.77
N ARG A 338 22.50 -8.90 4.46
CA ARG A 338 22.97 -9.79 3.38
C ARG A 338 22.76 -9.14 2.01
N VAL A 339 21.67 -8.41 1.79
CA VAL A 339 21.50 -7.55 0.59
C VAL A 339 22.62 -6.51 0.49
N LEU A 340 22.90 -5.77 1.58
CA LEU A 340 23.95 -4.75 1.60
C LEU A 340 25.34 -5.35 1.34
N ARG A 341 25.59 -6.59 1.77
CA ARG A 341 26.83 -7.34 1.51
C ARG A 341 26.91 -8.01 0.13
N ASN A 342 25.86 -7.91 -0.70
CA ASN A 342 25.73 -8.65 -1.98
C ASN A 342 25.75 -10.18 -1.82
N GLU A 343 25.19 -10.69 -0.72
CA GLU A 343 25.10 -12.13 -0.43
C GLU A 343 23.77 -12.75 -0.87
N VAL A 344 22.82 -11.93 -1.31
CA VAL A 344 21.51 -12.36 -1.82
C VAL A 344 21.51 -12.29 -3.34
N HIS A 345 20.93 -13.28 -4.01
CA HIS A 345 20.83 -13.32 -5.48
C HIS A 345 20.13 -12.05 -5.99
N PHE A 346 20.77 -11.38 -6.94
CA PHE A 346 20.37 -10.08 -7.46
C PHE A 346 19.99 -10.19 -8.94
N GLU A 347 18.88 -9.58 -9.31
CA GLU A 347 18.46 -9.39 -10.70
C GLU A 347 18.16 -7.91 -10.95
N GLU A 348 18.75 -7.34 -12.01
CA GLU A 348 18.39 -6.00 -12.45
C GLU A 348 17.04 -6.07 -13.19
N GLU A 349 16.12 -5.24 -12.75
CA GLU A 349 14.76 -5.16 -13.28
C GLU A 349 14.65 -4.03 -14.31
N PRO A 350 13.61 -4.03 -15.16
CA PRO A 350 13.30 -2.87 -16.00
C PRO A 350 13.19 -1.59 -15.17
N LEU A 351 13.49 -0.45 -15.81
CA LEU A 351 13.36 0.86 -15.16
C LEU A 351 11.96 1.03 -14.58
N LYS A 352 11.89 1.34 -13.28
CA LYS A 352 10.63 1.69 -12.61
C LYS A 352 10.65 3.17 -12.31
N ARG A 353 9.65 3.91 -12.81
CA ARG A 353 9.53 5.37 -12.62
C ARG A 353 10.79 6.14 -13.04
N GLY A 354 11.44 5.67 -14.12
CA GLY A 354 12.69 6.27 -14.65
C GLY A 354 13.95 5.99 -13.83
N GLN A 355 13.89 5.10 -12.84
CA GLN A 355 15.02 4.73 -11.99
C GLN A 355 15.46 3.29 -12.24
N ARG A 356 16.77 3.04 -12.15
CA ARG A 356 17.32 1.68 -12.11
C ARG A 356 16.78 0.96 -10.89
N PHE A 357 16.26 -0.24 -11.10
CA PHE A 357 15.56 -1.01 -10.08
C PHE A 357 16.14 -2.42 -10.02
N GLY A 358 16.18 -3.00 -8.83
CA GLY A 358 16.70 -4.33 -8.59
C GLY A 358 15.74 -5.18 -7.80
N SER A 359 15.87 -6.50 -7.94
CA SER A 359 15.26 -7.46 -7.04
C SER A 359 16.31 -8.34 -6.37
N TRP A 360 16.10 -8.64 -5.10
CA TRP A 360 16.94 -9.52 -4.28
C TRP A 360 16.08 -10.62 -3.68
N ARG A 361 16.41 -11.87 -3.97
CA ARG A 361 15.60 -13.03 -3.58
C ARG A 361 16.48 -14.21 -3.21
N GLU A 362 15.95 -15.08 -2.36
CA GLU A 362 16.54 -16.38 -2.08
C GLU A 362 15.50 -17.46 -2.34
N GLU A 363 15.93 -18.58 -2.90
CA GLU A 363 15.03 -19.72 -3.10
C GLU A 363 14.53 -20.24 -1.74
N GLY A 364 13.21 -20.25 -1.55
CA GLY A 364 12.60 -20.57 -0.25
C GLY A 364 12.88 -19.54 0.85
N GLY A 365 13.41 -18.37 0.50
CA GLY A 365 13.72 -17.30 1.44
C GLY A 365 12.46 -16.73 2.11
N ARG A 366 12.59 -16.38 3.39
CA ARG A 366 11.53 -15.75 4.17
C ARG A 366 11.19 -14.34 3.68
N PHE A 367 12.17 -13.63 3.11
CA PHE A 367 12.04 -12.27 2.62
C PHE A 367 12.57 -12.17 1.18
N SER A 368 12.04 -11.20 0.45
CA SER A 368 12.60 -10.72 -0.80
C SER A 368 12.46 -9.21 -0.87
N LEU A 369 13.23 -8.55 -1.72
CA LEU A 369 13.27 -7.10 -1.85
C LEU A 369 13.17 -6.68 -3.30
N GLY A 370 12.43 -5.62 -3.56
CA GLY A 370 12.52 -4.82 -4.77
C GLY A 370 12.78 -3.37 -4.40
N ALA A 371 13.83 -2.75 -4.93
CA ALA A 371 14.17 -1.37 -4.60
C ALA A 371 14.90 -0.64 -5.74
N PRO A 372 14.81 0.70 -5.82
CA PRO A 372 15.72 1.49 -6.63
C PRO A 372 17.17 1.22 -6.23
N LEU A 373 18.06 1.00 -7.19
CA LEU A 373 19.47 0.66 -6.91
C LEU A 373 20.17 1.76 -6.10
N ARG A 374 19.78 3.02 -6.31
CA ARG A 374 20.28 4.16 -5.55
C ARG A 374 20.09 3.99 -4.03
N LEU A 375 18.99 3.37 -3.58
CA LEU A 375 18.70 3.21 -2.15
C LEU A 375 19.66 2.22 -1.49
N ILE A 376 20.05 1.17 -2.21
CA ILE A 376 21.02 0.19 -1.73
C ILE A 376 22.42 0.83 -1.67
N GLU A 377 22.79 1.59 -2.70
CA GLU A 377 24.06 2.33 -2.74
C GLU A 377 24.14 3.41 -1.66
N GLU A 378 23.06 4.14 -1.42
CA GLU A 378 22.94 5.12 -0.35
C GLU A 378 23.01 4.44 1.02
N GLY A 379 22.27 3.34 1.23
CA GLY A 379 22.29 2.59 2.48
C GLY A 379 23.69 2.11 2.86
N ARG A 380 24.48 1.59 1.90
CA ARG A 380 25.89 1.22 2.14
C ARG A 380 26.76 2.38 2.60
N LYS A 381 26.44 3.62 2.19
CA LYS A 381 27.20 4.83 2.53
C LYS A 381 26.74 5.43 3.86
N THR A 382 25.45 5.32 4.18
CA THR A 382 24.84 6.07 5.28
C THR A 382 24.57 5.22 6.51
N ILE A 383 24.39 3.90 6.39
CA ILE A 383 24.28 2.99 7.54
C ILE A 383 25.68 2.70 8.08
N PRO A 384 25.93 2.78 9.40
CA PRO A 384 27.23 2.48 9.98
C PRO A 384 27.75 1.12 9.50
N VAL A 385 28.99 1.10 9.00
CA VAL A 385 29.55 -0.09 8.34
C VAL A 385 29.49 -1.33 9.24
N ASN A 386 29.80 -1.18 10.53
CA ASN A 386 29.76 -2.28 11.50
C ASN A 386 28.37 -2.90 11.62
N ASP A 387 27.30 -2.12 11.43
CA ASP A 387 25.93 -2.61 11.60
C ASP A 387 25.54 -3.62 10.52
N TRP A 388 26.15 -3.55 9.32
CA TRP A 388 25.82 -4.42 8.20
C TRP A 388 26.97 -5.30 7.68
N MET A 389 28.23 -5.01 8.05
CA MET A 389 29.38 -5.85 7.73
C MET A 389 29.68 -6.92 8.78
N GLU A 390 29.38 -6.69 10.05
CA GLU A 390 29.63 -7.70 11.08
C GLU A 390 28.57 -8.80 11.00
N SER A 391 29.02 -10.04 10.79
CA SER A 391 28.18 -11.22 10.94
C SER A 391 27.78 -11.35 12.41
N VAL A 392 26.50 -11.13 12.71
CA VAL A 392 25.96 -11.34 14.05
C VAL A 392 26.07 -12.83 14.38
N LYS A 393 26.89 -13.18 15.38
CA LYS A 393 26.77 -14.49 16.02
C LYS A 393 25.46 -14.48 16.80
N LEU A 394 24.41 -15.11 16.25
CA LEU A 394 23.17 -15.35 16.98
C LEU A 394 23.52 -16.14 18.25
N VAL A 395 23.15 -15.60 19.42
CA VAL A 395 23.28 -16.24 20.74
C VAL A 395 22.00 -16.99 21.05
#